data_AF-A0A2N9NJA2-F1
#
_entry.id   AF-A0A2N9NJA2-F1
#
_cell.length_a   1.000
_cell.length_b   1.000
_cell.length_c   1.000
_cell.angle_alpha   90.00
_cell.angle_beta   90.00
_cell.angle_gamma   90.00
#
_symmetry.space_group_name_H-M   'P 1'
#
loop_
_entity.id
_entity.type
_entity.pdbx_description
1 polymer ?
#
loop_
_entity_poly.entity_id
_entity_poly.type
_entity_poly.pdbx_seq_one_letter_code
_entity_poly.pdbx_strand_id
1 'polypeptide(L)' 'MDNQHFEHLRKLSPVEAARAWLNGDFGLDEEPAMIEAIRKDKRIRLSDDEIIDFFADVVSEDDWDAQRCLDELAHRS' A
#
# COMPACT_ATOMS: atom_id res chain seq x y z
N MET A 1 -9.58 14.07 9.76
CA MET A 1 -9.54 13.37 8.47
C MET A 1 -10.56 13.98 7.54
N ASP A 2 -10.16 14.28 6.31
CA ASP A 2 -11.12 14.49 5.24
C ASP A 2 -11.65 13.12 4.82
N ASN A 3 -12.89 12.80 5.19
CA ASN A 3 -13.51 11.52 4.84
C ASN A 3 -13.51 11.28 3.31
N GLN A 4 -13.43 12.32 2.48
CA GLN A 4 -13.38 12.16 1.03
C GLN A 4 -12.01 11.64 0.55
N HIS A 5 -10.92 12.09 1.17
CA HIS A 5 -9.56 11.65 0.85
C HIS A 5 -9.36 10.18 1.20
N PHE A 6 -9.72 9.78 2.43
CA PHE A 6 -9.68 8.38 2.86
C PHE A 6 -10.52 7.47 1.95
N GLU A 7 -11.76 7.90 1.64
CA GLU A 7 -12.66 7.17 0.74
C GLU A 7 -12.12 7.06 -0.69
N HIS A 8 -11.29 8.00 -1.13
CA HIS A 8 -10.62 7.95 -2.42
C HIS A 8 -9.46 6.94 -2.39
N LEU A 9 -8.57 7.05 -1.39
CA LEU A 9 -7.39 6.19 -1.22
C LEU A 9 -7.75 4.71 -1.17
N ARG A 10 -8.77 4.33 -0.38
CA ARG A 10 -9.20 2.93 -0.28
C ARG A 10 -9.82 2.38 -1.57
N LYS A 11 -10.22 3.25 -2.52
CA LYS A 11 -10.79 2.85 -3.81
C LYS A 11 -9.73 2.64 -4.90
N LEU A 12 -8.50 3.08 -4.69
CA LEU A 12 -7.38 2.86 -5.61
C LEU A 12 -7.19 1.37 -5.95
N SER A 13 -6.70 1.09 -7.15
CA SER A 13 -6.17 -0.23 -7.48
C SER A 13 -4.91 -0.51 -6.65
N PRO A 14 -4.49 -1.78 -6.50
CA PRO A 14 -3.28 -2.12 -5.73
C PRO A 14 -2.04 -1.34 -6.19
N VAL A 15 -1.85 -1.19 -7.50
CA VAL A 15 -0.67 -0.50 -8.05
C VAL A 15 -0.75 1.01 -7.82
N GLU A 16 -1.95 1.58 -7.89
CA GLU A 16 -2.16 3.00 -7.56
C GLU A 16 -1.94 3.26 -6.08
N ALA A 17 -2.36 2.36 -5.19
CA ALA A 17 -2.13 2.47 -3.75
C ALA A 17 -0.65 2.38 -3.41
N ALA A 18 0.07 1.38 -3.96
CA ALA A 18 1.51 1.26 -3.76
C ALA A 18 2.26 2.51 -4.27
N ARG A 19 1.86 3.06 -5.42
CA ARG A 19 2.43 4.30 -5.95
C ARG A 19 2.13 5.51 -5.06
N ALA A 20 0.89 5.65 -4.62
CA ALA A 20 0.45 6.74 -3.75
C ALA A 20 1.21 6.71 -2.42
N TRP A 21 1.49 5.53 -1.87
CA TRP A 21 2.33 5.38 -0.69
C TRP A 21 3.77 5.85 -0.93
N LEU A 22 4.40 5.38 -2.01
CA LEU A 22 5.77 5.80 -2.38
C LEU A 22 5.89 7.31 -2.62
N ASN A 23 4.83 7.95 -3.09
CA ASN A 23 4.78 9.40 -3.30
C ASN A 23 4.48 10.20 -2.02
N GLY A 24 4.12 9.53 -0.92
CA GLY A 24 3.71 10.19 0.33
C GLY A 24 2.29 10.77 0.30
N ASP A 25 1.40 10.25 -0.54
CA ASP A 25 0.00 10.71 -0.67
C ASP A 25 -0.89 10.23 0.50
N PHE A 26 -0.43 9.23 1.25
CA PHE A 26 -1.07 8.75 2.48
C PHE A 26 -0.59 9.57 3.68
N GLY A 27 -1.53 10.07 4.48
CA GLY A 27 -1.26 10.72 5.75
C GLY A 27 -1.05 9.74 6.91
N LEU A 28 -0.68 10.31 8.05
CA LEU A 28 -0.69 9.59 9.33
C LEU A 28 -2.12 9.08 9.60
N ASP A 29 -2.23 7.82 10.02
CA ASP A 29 -3.50 7.08 10.25
C ASP A 29 -4.28 6.63 9.00
N GLU A 30 -3.71 6.72 7.79
CA GLU A 30 -4.37 6.28 6.54
C GLU A 30 -3.92 4.90 6.04
N GLU A 31 -3.09 4.20 6.83
CA GLU A 31 -2.67 2.80 6.61
C GLU A 31 -3.85 1.85 6.34
N PRO A 32 -5.02 1.95 7.02
CA PRO A 32 -6.16 1.09 6.72
C PRO A 32 -6.68 1.25 5.28
N ALA A 33 -6.66 2.47 4.73
CA ALA A 33 -7.06 2.70 3.34
C ALA A 33 -6.06 2.08 2.35
N MET A 34 -4.76 2.15 2.66
CA MET A 34 -3.73 1.48 1.87
C MET A 34 -3.97 -0.03 1.86
N ILE A 35 -4.16 -0.64 3.04
CA ILE A 35 -4.39 -2.09 3.18
C ILE A 35 -5.63 -2.53 2.38
N GLU A 36 -6.74 -1.82 2.52
CA GLU A 36 -7.97 -2.11 1.76
C GLU A 36 -7.74 -2.10 0.25
N ALA A 37 -6.94 -1.15 -0.25
CA ALA A 37 -6.62 -1.05 -1.67
C ALA A 37 -5.65 -2.16 -2.13
N ILE A 38 -4.60 -2.44 -1.35
CA ILE A 38 -3.61 -3.49 -1.64
C ILE A 38 -4.26 -4.89 -1.67
N ARG A 39 -5.18 -5.20 -0.75
CA ARG A 39 -5.92 -6.48 -0.69
C ARG A 39 -6.86 -6.76 -1.88
N LYS A 40 -7.01 -5.80 -2.80
CA LYS A 40 -7.67 -6.08 -4.09
C LYS A 40 -6.82 -6.98 -4.96
N ASP A 41 -5.49 -6.99 -4.79
CA ASP A 41 -4.63 -8.01 -5.38
C ASP A 41 -4.78 -9.32 -4.62
N LYS A 42 -5.41 -10.32 -5.26
CA LYS A 42 -5.69 -11.63 -4.64
C LYS A 42 -4.47 -12.53 -4.49
N ARG A 43 -3.32 -12.11 -5.05
CA ARG A 43 -2.04 -12.79 -4.83
C ARG A 43 -1.48 -12.50 -3.43
N ILE A 44 -1.83 -11.37 -2.83
CA ILE A 44 -1.34 -10.93 -1.53
C ILE A 44 -2.18 -11.59 -0.42
N ARG A 45 -1.54 -12.40 0.42
CA ARG A 45 -2.16 -13.14 1.55
C ARG A 45 -1.56 -12.79 2.90
N LEU A 46 -0.56 -11.90 2.91
CA LEU A 46 0.06 -11.36 4.12
C LEU A 46 -0.99 -10.73 5.05
N SER A 47 -0.66 -10.75 6.34
CA SER A 47 -1.39 -10.03 7.36
C SER A 47 -1.28 -8.51 7.16
N ASP A 48 -2.17 -7.77 7.82
CA ASP A 48 -2.17 -6.30 7.71
C ASP A 48 -0.86 -5.72 8.30
N ASP A 49 -0.37 -6.28 9.40
CA ASP A 49 0.91 -5.90 10.03
C ASP A 49 2.08 -6.14 9.06
N GLU A 50 2.14 -7.28 8.38
CA GLU A 50 3.19 -7.59 7.40
C GLU A 50 3.17 -6.65 6.18
N ILE A 51 1.98 -6.19 5.77
CA ILE A 51 1.85 -5.20 4.69
C ILE A 51 2.36 -3.83 5.15
N ILE A 52 2.01 -3.41 6.37
CA ILE A 52 2.47 -2.15 6.96
C ILE A 52 4.00 -2.16 7.10
N ASP A 53 4.55 -3.19 7.71
CA ASP A 53 6.00 -3.33 7.92
C ASP A 53 6.76 -3.26 6.59
N PHE A 54 6.28 -3.97 5.57
CA PHE A 54 6.87 -3.93 4.23
C PHE A 54 6.90 -2.51 3.65
N PHE A 55 5.78 -1.78 3.70
CA PHE A 55 5.68 -0.45 3.13
C PHE A 55 6.43 0.61 3.95
N ALA A 56 6.60 0.41 5.25
CA ALA A 56 7.46 1.22 6.10
C ALA A 56 8.95 1.05 5.74
N ASP A 57 9.39 -0.18 5.48
CA ASP A 57 10.75 -0.47 5.04
C ASP A 57 11.03 0.11 3.65
N VAL A 58 10.09 -0.05 2.72
CA VAL A 58 10.24 0.38 1.32
C VAL A 58 10.42 1.89 1.16
N VAL A 59 9.73 2.72 1.95
CA VAL A 59 9.86 4.19 1.86
C VAL A 59 11.26 4.69 2.27
N SER A 60 12.03 3.85 2.97
CA SER A 60 13.43 4.16 3.32
C SER A 60 14.43 3.86 2.21
N GLU A 61 14.01 3.22 1.11
CA GLU A 61 14.86 2.78 0.00
C GLU A 61 14.50 3.48 -1.33
N ASP A 62 15.49 4.08 -2.00
CA ASP A 62 15.27 4.99 -3.15
C ASP A 62 14.87 4.31 -4.49
N ASP A 63 14.84 2.97 -4.58
CA ASP A 63 14.75 2.22 -5.85
C ASP A 63 13.48 1.34 -6.00
N TRP A 64 12.43 1.62 -5.23
CA TRP A 64 11.17 0.87 -5.34
C TRP A 64 10.20 1.49 -6.34
N ASP A 65 9.69 0.66 -7.23
CA ASP A 65 8.51 0.99 -8.04
C ASP A 65 7.28 0.23 -7.53
N ALA A 66 6.10 0.80 -7.77
CA ALA A 66 4.83 0.28 -7.28
C ALA A 66 4.54 -1.16 -7.72
N GLN A 67 4.97 -1.57 -8.91
CA GLN A 67 4.73 -2.93 -9.39
C GLN A 67 5.65 -3.91 -8.67
N ARG A 68 6.93 -3.56 -8.51
CA ARG A 68 7.90 -4.32 -7.72
C ARG A 68 7.43 -4.52 -6.27
N CYS A 69 6.82 -3.51 -5.64
CA CYS A 69 6.24 -3.65 -4.30
C CYS A 69 5.19 -4.76 -4.24
N LEU A 70 4.25 -4.77 -5.19
CA LEU A 70 3.18 -5.76 -5.22
C LEU A 70 3.68 -7.17 -5.52
N ASP A 71 4.64 -7.29 -6.43
CA ASP A 71 5.19 -8.60 -6.79
C ASP A 71 5.99 -9.20 -5.63
N GLU A 72 6.68 -8.37 -4.84
CA GLU A 72 7.37 -8.82 -3.63
C GLU A 72 6.38 -9.23 -2.51
N LEU A 73 5.33 -8.43 -2.27
CA LEU A 73 4.26 -8.79 -1.33
C LEU A 73 3.60 -10.12 -1.71
N ALA A 74 3.33 -10.31 -3.01
CA ALA A 74 2.77 -11.54 -3.55
C ALA A 74 3.75 -12.73 -3.46
N HIS A 75 5.06 -12.50 -3.57
CA HIS A 75 6.08 -13.53 -3.45
C HIS A 75 6.23 -14.04 -2.00
N ARG A 76 6.00 -13.15 -1.02
CA ARG A 76 6.06 -13.46 0.43
C ARG A 76 4.79 -14.13 0.99
N SER A 77 3.72 -14.19 0.20
CA SER A 77 2.36 -14.64 0.59
C SER A 77 2.15 -16.16 0.56
#